data_AF-A0A2G9TMT5-F1
#
_entry.id   AF-A0A2G9TMT5-F1
#
_cell.length_a   1.000
_cell.length_b   1.000
_cell.length_c   1.000
_cell.angle_alpha   90.00
_cell.angle_beta   90.00
_cell.angle_gamma   90.00
#
_symmetry.space_group_name_H-M   'P 1'
#
loop_
_entity.id
_entity.type
_entity.pdbx_description
1 polymer ?
#
loop_
_entity_poly.entity_id
_entity_poly.type
_entity_poly.pdbx_seq_one_letter_code
_entity_poly.pdbx_strand_id
1 'polypeptide(L)'
;VGTAAHEIGHALGFFHTHSRYDRDEFITVDVANIKRDWADQFVLRTVENNYNYDLTYDWGSIMHYGATSAAVNNKPTMVPKDVLYTETLGSPFIGYYDLLMINKHYNCTDICKNKPSSCKNHGFPNPRDCNRCICPSGYGGPSCDRRPDGCGSELVATDKWQQFTDKLGEAGDSPREDFMKCNYWIKAPAGKKVQVKLVSFSKGVATDGCIYAGVEIKTHPDQRLTGYRQVYSEEQKCVFKRL
;
A
#
# COMPACT_ATOMS: atom_id res chain seq x y z
N VAL A 1 13.09 9.53 -4.39
CA VAL A 1 11.80 10.26 -4.23
C VAL A 1 11.06 9.89 -2.96
N GLY A 2 10.86 8.60 -2.63
CA GLY A 2 10.11 8.16 -1.44
C GLY A 2 10.57 8.79 -0.11
N THR A 3 11.86 8.79 0.20
CA THR A 3 12.40 9.42 1.41
C THR A 3 12.06 10.91 1.51
N ALA A 4 12.20 11.67 0.41
CA ALA A 4 11.84 13.08 0.43
C ALA A 4 10.34 13.29 0.71
N ALA A 5 9.47 12.44 0.13
CA ALA A 5 8.04 12.48 0.41
C ALA A 5 7.70 12.12 1.87
N HIS A 6 8.42 11.17 2.47
CA HIS A 6 8.31 10.82 3.88
C HIS A 6 8.64 12.01 4.79
N GLU A 7 9.78 12.68 4.57
CA GLU A 7 10.18 13.84 5.37
C GLU A 7 9.24 15.04 5.18
N ILE A 8 8.69 15.22 3.97
CA ILE A 8 7.63 16.20 3.74
C ILE A 8 6.37 15.85 4.56
N GLY A 9 6.02 14.56 4.66
CA GLY A 9 4.95 14.09 5.54
C GLY A 9 5.16 14.53 6.99
N HIS A 10 6.37 14.35 7.54
CA HIS A 10 6.72 14.85 8.86
C HIS A 10 6.58 16.37 8.98
N ALA A 11 7.10 17.12 8.01
CA ALA A 11 7.00 18.58 7.99
C ALA A 11 5.54 19.07 7.96
N LEU A 12 4.63 18.29 7.37
CA LEU A 12 3.20 18.56 7.32
C LEU A 12 2.42 17.97 8.52
N GLY A 13 3.10 17.40 9.52
CA GLY A 13 2.51 16.99 10.78
C GLY A 13 2.21 15.49 10.93
N PHE A 14 2.67 14.63 10.02
CA PHE A 14 2.52 13.18 10.20
C PHE A 14 3.56 12.62 11.16
N PHE A 15 3.11 11.77 12.08
CA PHE A 15 3.98 10.83 12.79
C PHE A 15 4.14 9.55 11.97
N HIS A 16 5.08 8.70 12.36
CA HIS A 16 5.15 7.37 11.79
C HIS A 16 3.87 6.58 12.08
N THR A 17 3.42 5.80 11.10
CA THR A 17 2.19 5.01 11.21
C THR A 17 2.25 4.00 12.35
N HIS A 18 3.42 3.40 12.58
CA HIS A 18 3.67 2.45 13.67
C HIS A 18 3.68 3.06 15.08
N SER A 19 3.64 4.40 15.18
CA SER A 19 3.50 5.12 16.43
C SER A 19 2.04 5.48 16.74
N ARG A 20 1.05 5.17 15.88
CA ARG A 20 -0.37 5.46 16.19
C ARG A 20 -0.78 4.89 17.55
N TYR A 21 -1.69 5.58 18.24
CA TYR A 21 -2.16 5.14 19.56
C TYR A 21 -2.85 3.76 19.53
N ASP A 22 -3.40 3.37 18.38
CA ASP A 22 -4.12 2.11 18.13
C ASP A 22 -3.24 1.03 17.47
N ARG A 23 -1.94 1.26 17.29
CA ARG A 23 -1.08 0.37 16.47
C ARG A 23 -1.00 -1.07 16.97
N ASP A 24 -1.15 -1.31 18.28
CA ASP A 24 -1.07 -2.66 18.88
C ASP A 24 -2.24 -3.58 18.46
N GLU A 25 -3.31 -3.01 17.90
CA GLU A 25 -4.39 -3.77 17.24
C GLU A 25 -3.95 -4.37 15.89
N PHE A 26 -2.92 -3.79 15.25
CA PHE A 26 -2.54 -4.08 13.86
C PHE A 26 -1.14 -4.69 13.71
N ILE A 27 -0.22 -4.40 14.63
CA ILE A 27 1.13 -4.96 14.65
C ILE A 27 1.53 -5.39 16.07
N THR A 28 2.58 -6.21 16.15
CA THR A 28 3.28 -6.55 17.40
C THR A 28 4.69 -5.98 17.29
N VAL A 29 5.15 -5.30 18.34
CA VAL A 29 6.52 -4.77 18.42
C VAL A 29 7.38 -5.64 19.34
N ASP A 30 8.46 -6.20 18.81
CA ASP A 30 9.45 -6.94 19.59
C ASP A 30 10.52 -5.97 20.12
N VAL A 31 10.26 -5.40 21.30
CA VAL A 31 11.14 -4.44 21.95
C VAL A 31 12.53 -5.01 22.24
N ALA A 32 12.63 -6.32 22.49
CA ALA A 32 13.92 -6.97 22.77
C ALA A 32 14.83 -7.00 21.54
N ASN A 33 14.27 -6.87 20.34
CA ASN A 33 15.00 -6.86 19.08
C ASN A 33 15.31 -5.43 18.56
N ILE A 34 14.89 -4.38 19.27
CA ILE A 34 15.15 -2.98 18.88
C ILE A 34 16.52 -2.53 19.40
N LYS A 35 17.30 -1.83 18.56
CA LYS A 35 18.53 -1.14 18.99
C LYS A 35 18.21 -0.20 20.15
N ARG A 36 18.97 -0.29 21.24
CA ARG A 36 18.71 0.48 22.47
C ARG A 36 18.52 1.98 22.24
N ASP A 37 19.33 2.58 21.36
CA ASP A 37 19.31 4.02 21.05
C ASP A 37 18.15 4.43 20.13
N TRP A 38 17.30 3.48 19.72
CA TRP A 38 16.13 3.70 18.86
C TRP A 38 14.80 3.39 19.57
N ALA A 39 14.83 2.94 20.84
CA ALA A 39 13.63 2.48 21.53
C ALA A 39 12.55 3.57 21.69
N ASP A 40 12.97 4.83 21.79
CA ASP A 40 12.10 6.01 21.86
C ASP A 40 11.29 6.24 20.57
N GLN A 41 11.79 5.78 19.41
CA GLN A 41 11.10 5.92 18.12
C GLN A 41 9.84 5.04 18.02
N PHE A 42 9.73 4.00 18.85
CA PHE A 42 8.63 3.04 18.82
C PHE A 42 7.53 3.31 19.87
N VAL A 43 7.65 4.44 20.58
CA VAL A 43 6.66 4.88 21.58
C VAL A 43 5.34 5.24 20.91
N LEU A 44 4.24 4.82 21.53
CA LEU A 44 2.90 5.17 21.09
C LEU A 44 2.65 6.67 21.24
N ARG A 45 2.01 7.25 20.23
CA ARG A 45 1.31 8.51 20.32
C ARG A 45 0.06 8.36 21.18
N THR A 46 -0.49 9.47 21.65
CA THR A 46 -1.72 9.48 22.47
C THR A 46 -2.90 9.93 21.63
N VAL A 47 -4.11 9.65 22.08
CA VAL A 47 -5.34 10.07 21.40
C VAL A 47 -5.47 11.59 21.27
N GLU A 48 -4.82 12.36 22.17
CA GLU A 48 -4.82 13.83 22.12
C GLU A 48 -3.89 14.37 21.03
N ASN A 49 -2.79 13.66 20.71
CA ASN A 49 -1.76 14.14 19.79
C ASN A 49 -1.66 13.37 18.47
N ASN A 50 -2.51 12.34 18.28
CA ASN A 50 -2.63 11.58 17.05
C ASN A 50 -4.12 11.35 16.73
N TYR A 51 -4.55 11.90 15.60
CA TYR A 51 -5.90 11.70 15.07
C TYR A 51 -5.83 10.90 13.77
N ASN A 52 -6.64 9.84 13.66
CA ASN A 52 -6.59 8.89 12.53
C ASN A 52 -7.64 9.17 11.44
N TYR A 53 -8.46 10.22 11.58
CA TYR A 53 -9.41 10.69 10.57
C TYR A 53 -10.43 9.64 10.08
N ASP A 54 -10.83 8.75 10.98
CA ASP A 54 -11.70 7.60 10.71
C ASP A 54 -11.14 6.65 9.64
N LEU A 55 -9.81 6.65 9.47
CA LEU A 55 -9.09 5.74 8.60
C LEU A 55 -8.46 4.63 9.45
N THR A 56 -8.64 3.39 8.99
CA THR A 56 -7.96 2.24 9.57
C THR A 56 -6.45 2.31 9.33
N TYR A 57 -5.71 1.35 9.87
CA TYR A 57 -4.27 1.25 9.77
C TYR A 57 -3.82 0.86 8.36
N ASP A 58 -2.95 1.65 7.74
CA ASP A 58 -2.35 1.33 6.43
C ASP A 58 -0.91 0.85 6.59
N TRP A 59 -0.73 -0.47 6.55
CA TRP A 59 0.59 -1.12 6.59
C TRP A 59 1.54 -0.62 5.50
N GLY A 60 1.01 -0.14 4.37
CA GLY A 60 1.78 0.35 3.24
C GLY A 60 1.89 1.87 3.15
N SER A 61 1.50 2.59 4.20
CA SER A 61 1.74 4.03 4.32
C SER A 61 3.23 4.33 4.15
N ILE A 62 3.55 5.43 3.46
CA ILE A 62 4.93 5.90 3.32
C ILE A 62 5.55 6.26 4.66
N MET A 63 4.73 6.54 5.68
CA MET A 63 5.14 6.86 7.04
C MET A 63 5.35 5.62 7.91
N HIS A 64 5.17 4.41 7.38
CA HIS A 64 5.37 3.17 8.13
C HIS A 64 6.81 2.66 7.97
N TYR A 65 7.47 2.34 9.09
CA TYR A 65 8.77 1.68 9.09
C TYR A 65 8.71 0.27 8.49
N GLY A 66 9.83 -0.23 7.99
CA GLY A 66 9.99 -1.62 7.56
C GLY A 66 9.94 -2.61 8.73
N ALA A 67 9.59 -3.87 8.46
CA ALA A 67 9.51 -4.93 9.48
C ALA A 67 10.81 -5.11 10.28
N THR A 68 11.97 -4.89 9.66
CA THR A 68 13.31 -5.04 10.25
C THR A 68 13.95 -3.71 10.67
N SER A 69 13.18 -2.61 10.64
CA SER A 69 13.69 -1.28 10.97
C SER A 69 14.21 -1.23 12.41
N ALA A 70 15.39 -0.64 12.59
CA ALA A 70 16.11 -0.53 13.87
C ALA A 70 16.39 -1.87 14.58
N ALA A 71 16.39 -3.00 13.86
CA ALA A 71 16.67 -4.30 14.46
C ALA A 71 18.14 -4.45 14.90
N VAL A 72 18.40 -5.14 16.02
CA VAL A 72 19.76 -5.53 16.45
C VAL A 72 20.34 -6.69 15.64
N ASN A 73 19.49 -7.41 14.91
CA ASN A 73 19.85 -8.52 14.04
C ASN A 73 18.93 -8.52 12.80
N ASN A 74 18.99 -9.54 11.94
CA ASN A 74 18.19 -9.61 10.70
C ASN A 74 16.76 -10.15 10.91
N LYS A 75 16.23 -10.12 12.15
CA LYS A 75 14.84 -10.52 12.45
C LYS A 75 13.96 -9.27 12.56
N PRO A 76 12.64 -9.40 12.33
CA PRO A 76 11.72 -8.27 12.45
C PRO A 76 11.69 -7.65 13.85
N THR A 77 11.60 -6.33 13.94
CA THR A 77 11.18 -5.58 15.14
C THR A 77 9.67 -5.40 15.18
N MET A 78 9.01 -5.47 14.03
CA MET A 78 7.56 -5.34 13.89
C MET A 78 6.98 -6.48 13.07
N VAL A 79 5.93 -7.11 13.59
CA VAL A 79 5.20 -8.19 12.92
C VAL A 79 3.73 -7.82 12.82
N PRO A 80 3.17 -7.64 11.61
CA PRO A 80 1.74 -7.45 11.43
C PRO A 80 0.91 -8.59 12.03
N LYS A 81 -0.25 -8.27 12.62
CA LYS A 81 -1.20 -9.30 13.08
C LYS A 81 -1.72 -10.15 11.92
N ASP A 82 -1.94 -9.51 10.76
CA ASP A 82 -2.09 -10.20 9.48
C ASP A 82 -0.72 -10.29 8.79
N VAL A 83 -0.06 -11.43 8.95
CA VAL A 83 1.34 -11.65 8.53
C VAL A 83 1.57 -11.47 7.03
N LEU A 84 0.52 -11.50 6.20
CA LEU A 84 0.65 -11.24 4.76
C LEU A 84 1.07 -9.79 4.46
N TYR A 85 0.99 -8.89 5.43
CA TYR A 85 1.47 -7.50 5.31
C TYR A 85 2.95 -7.30 5.65
N THR A 86 3.70 -8.35 5.99
CA THR A 86 5.09 -8.21 6.46
C THR A 86 5.96 -7.45 5.46
N GLU A 87 5.92 -7.83 4.18
CA GLU A 87 6.68 -7.18 3.09
C GLU A 87 6.06 -5.85 2.63
N THR A 88 4.84 -5.53 3.07
CA THR A 88 4.19 -4.25 2.79
C THR A 88 4.75 -3.13 3.66
N LEU A 89 5.21 -3.45 4.88
CA LEU A 89 5.84 -2.51 5.81
C LEU A 89 7.09 -1.87 5.19
N GLY A 90 7.30 -0.57 5.40
CA GLY A 90 8.46 0.14 4.82
C GLY A 90 8.25 0.59 3.37
N SER A 91 6.99 0.63 2.92
CA SER A 91 6.59 1.05 1.59
C SER A 91 7.22 2.40 1.15
N PRO A 92 7.85 2.47 -0.03
CA PRO A 92 8.40 3.73 -0.56
C PRO A 92 7.34 4.59 -1.28
N PHE A 93 6.07 4.17 -1.28
CA PHE A 93 4.99 4.81 -2.03
C PHE A 93 4.09 5.61 -1.11
N ILE A 94 3.70 6.81 -1.56
CA ILE A 94 2.61 7.56 -0.93
C ILE A 94 1.33 6.75 -1.06
N GLY A 95 0.81 6.28 0.08
CA GLY A 95 -0.43 5.54 0.18
C GLY A 95 -1.63 6.43 -0.11
N TYR A 96 -2.74 5.82 -0.51
CA TYR A 96 -3.97 6.58 -0.71
C TYR A 96 -4.49 7.19 0.60
N TYR A 97 -4.30 6.49 1.72
CA TYR A 97 -4.62 7.01 3.03
C TYR A 97 -3.72 8.18 3.44
N ASP A 98 -2.44 8.18 3.07
CA ASP A 98 -1.57 9.33 3.31
C ASP A 98 -2.14 10.59 2.61
N LEU A 99 -2.54 10.45 1.34
CA LEU A 99 -3.16 11.54 0.58
C LEU A 99 -4.52 11.97 1.15
N LEU A 100 -5.39 11.03 1.50
CA LEU A 100 -6.70 11.35 2.05
C LEU A 100 -6.57 12.02 3.43
N MET A 101 -5.69 11.50 4.27
CA MET A 101 -5.44 12.00 5.62
C MET A 101 -4.91 13.43 5.59
N ILE A 102 -3.95 13.73 4.71
CA ILE A 102 -3.39 15.09 4.62
C ILE A 102 -4.42 16.09 4.08
N ASN A 103 -5.23 15.65 3.12
CA ASN A 103 -6.31 16.49 2.57
C ASN A 103 -7.41 16.74 3.61
N LYS A 104 -7.72 15.77 4.47
CA LYS A 104 -8.62 15.97 5.61
C LYS A 104 -8.01 16.91 6.65
N HIS A 105 -6.72 16.72 6.99
CA HIS A 105 -6.03 17.51 8.00
C HIS A 105 -6.02 19.01 7.69
N TYR A 106 -5.79 19.36 6.42
CA TYR A 106 -5.77 20.75 5.95
C TYR A 106 -7.09 21.21 5.31
N ASN A 107 -8.21 20.51 5.57
CA ASN A 107 -9.55 20.84 5.05
C ASN A 107 -9.62 21.00 3.51
N CYS A 108 -8.70 20.37 2.77
CA CYS A 108 -8.66 20.42 1.31
C CYS A 108 -9.89 19.74 0.68
N THR A 109 -10.45 18.73 1.35
CA THR A 109 -11.68 18.06 0.91
C THR A 109 -12.89 19.00 0.86
N ASP A 110 -12.87 20.09 1.63
CA ASP A 110 -13.98 21.03 1.73
C ASP A 110 -14.05 21.99 0.54
N ILE A 111 -12.94 22.14 -0.21
CA ILE A 111 -12.85 23.03 -1.38
C ILE A 111 -13.89 22.66 -2.44
N CYS A 112 -14.14 21.37 -2.63
CA CYS A 112 -15.07 20.86 -3.64
C CYS A 112 -16.44 20.47 -3.07
N LYS A 113 -16.73 20.75 -1.79
CA LYS A 113 -17.95 20.25 -1.10
C LYS A 113 -19.28 20.68 -1.74
N ASN A 114 -19.30 21.84 -2.39
CA ASN A 114 -20.49 22.38 -3.04
C ASN A 114 -20.71 21.83 -4.46
N LYS A 115 -19.82 20.95 -4.94
CA LYS A 115 -19.94 20.30 -6.25
C LYS A 115 -20.29 18.83 -6.06
N PRO A 116 -21.24 18.28 -6.85
CA PRO A 116 -21.51 16.85 -6.82
C PRO A 116 -20.24 16.08 -7.20
N SER A 117 -19.80 15.16 -6.34
CA SER A 117 -18.65 14.30 -6.65
C SER A 117 -19.06 13.25 -7.67
N SER A 118 -18.34 13.20 -8.80
CA SER A 118 -18.46 12.12 -9.79
C SER A 118 -17.53 10.93 -9.49
N CYS A 119 -16.71 11.03 -8.44
CA CYS A 119 -15.70 10.03 -8.11
C CYS A 119 -16.33 8.68 -7.75
N LYS A 120 -15.81 7.62 -8.35
CA LYS A 120 -16.16 6.22 -8.13
C LYS A 120 -15.06 5.53 -7.32
N ASN A 121 -15.31 4.29 -6.91
CA ASN A 121 -14.35 3.42 -6.22
C ASN A 121 -13.67 4.14 -5.04
N HIS A 122 -14.47 4.90 -4.28
CA HIS A 122 -14.03 5.68 -3.11
C HIS A 122 -12.96 6.76 -3.39
N GLY A 123 -12.79 7.19 -4.64
CA GLY A 123 -12.01 8.39 -4.98
C GLY A 123 -12.59 9.66 -4.34
N PHE A 124 -11.74 10.69 -4.14
CA PHE A 124 -12.18 12.00 -3.68
C PHE A 124 -11.82 13.10 -4.69
N PRO A 125 -12.60 14.19 -4.79
CA PRO A 125 -12.31 15.28 -5.71
C PRO A 125 -10.93 15.90 -5.47
N ASN A 126 -10.20 16.18 -6.54
CA ASN A 126 -8.93 16.86 -6.44
C ASN A 126 -9.18 18.33 -6.02
N PRO A 127 -8.60 18.81 -4.92
CA PRO A 127 -8.83 20.18 -4.43
C PRO A 127 -8.36 21.27 -5.41
N ARG A 128 -7.45 20.94 -6.33
CA ARG A 128 -6.96 21.87 -7.37
C ARG A 128 -7.82 21.84 -8.64
N ASP A 129 -8.62 20.80 -8.81
CA ASP A 129 -9.54 20.64 -9.95
C ASP A 129 -10.70 19.69 -9.56
N CYS A 130 -11.81 20.27 -9.12
CA CYS A 130 -12.96 19.52 -8.63
C CYS A 130 -13.65 18.63 -9.69
N ASN A 131 -13.26 18.73 -10.97
CA ASN A 131 -13.77 17.84 -12.03
C ASN A 131 -12.93 16.57 -12.20
N ARG A 132 -11.81 16.46 -11.48
CA ARG A 132 -10.93 15.29 -11.47
C ARG A 132 -10.88 14.68 -10.09
N CYS A 133 -10.69 13.37 -10.04
CA CYS A 133 -10.59 12.62 -8.81
C CYS A 133 -9.15 12.18 -8.50
N ILE A 134 -8.82 12.15 -7.22
CA ILE A 134 -7.66 11.42 -6.69
C ILE A 134 -8.14 10.00 -6.39
N CYS A 135 -7.52 9.02 -7.06
CA CYS A 135 -7.97 7.64 -7.10
C CYS A 135 -7.16 6.74 -6.17
N PRO A 136 -7.78 5.77 -5.51
CA PRO A 136 -7.05 4.67 -4.88
C PRO A 136 -6.13 3.96 -5.85
N SER A 137 -4.99 3.47 -5.35
CA SER A 137 -4.07 2.65 -6.14
C SER A 137 -4.81 1.46 -6.77
N GLY A 138 -4.63 1.27 -8.08
CA GLY A 138 -5.35 0.29 -8.89
C GLY A 138 -6.55 0.86 -9.67
N TYR A 139 -6.92 2.14 -9.45
CA TYR A 139 -7.99 2.84 -10.18
C TYR A 139 -7.47 4.13 -10.83
N GLY A 140 -8.10 4.53 -11.92
CA GLY A 140 -7.71 5.71 -12.69
C GLY A 140 -8.86 6.26 -13.54
N GLY A 141 -8.50 7.18 -14.44
CA GLY A 141 -9.45 8.01 -15.16
C GLY A 141 -9.93 9.22 -14.35
N PRO A 142 -10.66 10.17 -14.97
CA PRO A 142 -11.13 11.39 -14.29
C PRO A 142 -12.03 11.13 -13.07
N SER A 143 -12.77 10.03 -13.10
CA SER A 143 -13.77 9.60 -12.11
C SER A 143 -13.34 8.36 -11.30
N CYS A 144 -12.11 7.86 -11.46
CA CYS A 144 -11.64 6.62 -10.81
C CYS A 144 -12.46 5.35 -11.17
N ASP A 145 -13.11 5.32 -12.34
CA ASP A 145 -14.02 4.25 -12.76
C ASP A 145 -13.39 3.20 -13.66
N ARG A 146 -12.13 3.40 -14.06
CA ARG A 146 -11.40 2.51 -14.95
C ARG A 146 -10.04 2.13 -14.37
N ARG A 147 -9.41 1.14 -14.99
CA ARG A 147 -8.03 0.75 -14.70
C ARG A 147 -7.09 1.93 -15.03
N PRO A 148 -6.01 2.16 -14.26
CA PRO A 148 -5.00 3.15 -14.60
C PRO A 148 -4.45 2.96 -16.01
N ASP A 149 -4.09 4.07 -16.64
CA ASP A 149 -3.41 4.04 -17.94
C ASP A 149 -2.04 3.35 -17.81
N GLY A 150 -1.54 2.77 -18.90
CA GLY A 150 -0.31 1.97 -18.91
C GLY A 150 -0.55 0.46 -19.07
N CYS A 151 0.47 -0.34 -18.75
CA CYS A 151 0.46 -1.80 -18.94
C CYS A 151 -0.49 -2.53 -17.97
N GLY A 152 -0.83 -3.77 -18.32
CA GLY A 152 -1.80 -4.62 -17.64
C GLY A 152 -3.13 -4.74 -18.38
N SER A 153 -4.04 -5.55 -17.86
CA SER A 153 -5.29 -5.89 -18.54
C SER A 153 -6.43 -6.24 -17.58
N GLU A 154 -7.65 -6.28 -18.12
CA GLU A 154 -8.76 -6.92 -17.42
C GLU A 154 -8.78 -8.42 -17.72
N LEU A 155 -8.90 -9.24 -16.69
CA LEU A 155 -8.94 -10.70 -16.76
C LEU A 155 -10.26 -11.18 -16.18
N VAL A 156 -10.86 -12.22 -16.77
CA VAL A 156 -12.09 -12.83 -16.27
C VAL A 156 -11.77 -14.19 -15.69
N ALA A 157 -12.03 -14.35 -14.39
CA ALA A 157 -11.81 -15.60 -13.68
C ALA A 157 -12.87 -16.65 -14.02
N THR A 158 -12.40 -17.82 -14.44
CA THR A 158 -13.21 -19.03 -14.67
C THR A 158 -13.14 -19.97 -13.47
N ASP A 159 -13.93 -21.03 -13.45
CA ASP A 159 -13.85 -22.10 -12.44
C ASP A 159 -12.54 -22.92 -12.51
N LYS A 160 -11.78 -22.78 -13.60
CA LYS A 160 -10.47 -23.41 -13.80
C LYS A 160 -9.35 -22.41 -13.52
N TRP A 161 -8.20 -22.94 -13.08
CA TRP A 161 -6.98 -22.15 -12.95
C TRP A 161 -6.53 -21.64 -14.31
N GLN A 162 -6.38 -20.32 -14.42
CA GLN A 162 -5.82 -19.63 -15.58
C GLN A 162 -4.47 -19.06 -15.17
N GLN A 163 -3.45 -19.29 -15.99
CA GLN A 163 -2.11 -18.79 -15.77
C GLN A 163 -1.86 -17.53 -16.60
N PHE A 164 -1.24 -16.53 -16.00
CA PHE A 164 -0.66 -15.39 -16.72
C PHE A 164 0.75 -15.11 -16.23
N THR A 165 1.53 -14.44 -17.04
CA THR A 165 2.91 -14.04 -16.74
C THR A 165 3.08 -12.63 -17.23
N ASP A 166 3.73 -11.81 -16.41
CA ASP A 166 4.09 -10.45 -16.77
C ASP A 166 5.58 -10.24 -16.51
N LYS A 167 6.20 -9.38 -17.31
CA LYS A 167 7.60 -8.99 -17.17
C LYS A 167 7.65 -7.47 -17.16
N LEU A 168 8.00 -6.92 -16.00
CA LEU A 168 8.04 -5.50 -15.78
C LEU A 168 9.47 -5.05 -15.46
N GLY A 169 9.94 -4.03 -16.19
CA GLY A 169 11.28 -3.51 -16.05
C GLY A 169 12.39 -4.45 -16.54
N GLU A 170 13.63 -4.06 -16.25
CA GLU A 170 14.84 -4.84 -16.54
C GLU A 170 15.59 -5.09 -15.24
N ALA A 171 16.26 -6.24 -15.15
CA ALA A 171 17.06 -6.62 -13.99
C ALA A 171 18.20 -5.61 -13.79
N GLY A 172 18.34 -5.12 -12.56
CA GLY A 172 19.43 -4.25 -12.13
C GLY A 172 19.51 -4.23 -10.61
N ASP A 173 20.72 -4.10 -10.08
CA ASP A 173 20.98 -4.16 -8.63
C ASP A 173 20.83 -2.80 -7.94
N SER A 174 20.59 -1.73 -8.71
CA SER A 174 20.41 -0.37 -8.22
C SER A 174 18.92 0.04 -8.25
N PRO A 175 18.40 0.67 -7.18
CA PRO A 175 17.07 1.28 -7.20
C PRO A 175 16.93 2.27 -8.35
N ARG A 176 15.79 2.25 -9.03
CA ARG A 176 15.42 3.25 -10.03
C ARG A 176 14.80 4.47 -9.33
N GLU A 177 14.84 5.62 -9.99
CA GLU A 177 14.16 6.83 -9.49
C GLU A 177 12.64 6.63 -9.40
N ASP A 178 12.08 5.98 -10.41
CA ASP A 178 10.65 5.68 -10.54
C ASP A 178 10.36 4.19 -10.66
N PHE A 179 9.21 3.78 -10.12
CA PHE A 179 8.68 2.44 -10.30
C PHE A 179 7.86 2.36 -11.58
N MET A 180 8.10 1.32 -12.37
CA MET A 180 7.16 0.88 -13.40
C MET A 180 6.02 0.12 -12.71
N LYS A 181 4.76 0.36 -13.13
CA LYS A 181 3.58 -0.30 -12.56
C LYS A 181 2.69 -0.82 -13.69
N CYS A 182 2.33 -2.10 -13.63
CA CYS A 182 1.23 -2.67 -14.41
C CYS A 182 0.05 -2.97 -13.50
N ASN A 183 -1.16 -2.63 -13.93
CA ASN A 183 -2.37 -2.82 -13.16
C ASN A 183 -3.26 -3.85 -13.84
N TYR A 184 -3.66 -4.89 -13.12
CA TYR A 184 -4.54 -5.96 -13.62
C TYR A 184 -5.84 -5.99 -12.82
N TRP A 185 -6.98 -6.05 -13.50
CA TRP A 185 -8.29 -6.22 -12.87
C TRP A 185 -8.81 -7.61 -13.12
N ILE A 186 -8.80 -8.46 -12.08
CA ILE A 186 -9.32 -9.84 -12.18
C ILE A 186 -10.78 -9.84 -11.71
N LYS A 187 -11.71 -10.00 -12.65
CA LYS A 187 -13.15 -9.92 -12.42
C LYS A 187 -13.77 -11.32 -12.31
N ALA A 188 -14.77 -11.44 -11.45
CA ALA A 188 -15.67 -12.59 -11.39
C ALA A 188 -17.14 -12.08 -11.37
N PRO A 189 -18.12 -12.91 -11.80
CA PRO A 189 -19.53 -12.56 -11.66
C PRO A 189 -19.93 -12.25 -10.22
N ALA A 190 -21.00 -11.48 -10.04
CA ALA A 190 -21.53 -11.13 -8.73
C ALA A 190 -21.77 -12.38 -7.86
N GLY A 191 -21.41 -12.30 -6.58
CA GLY A 191 -21.54 -13.40 -5.62
C GLY A 191 -20.43 -14.45 -5.67
N LYS A 192 -19.49 -14.35 -6.62
CA LYS A 192 -18.33 -15.25 -6.73
C LYS A 192 -17.06 -14.60 -6.20
N LYS A 193 -16.11 -15.43 -5.73
CA LYS A 193 -14.81 -14.95 -5.24
C LYS A 193 -13.70 -15.33 -6.23
N VAL A 194 -12.71 -14.44 -6.39
CA VAL A 194 -11.49 -14.75 -7.12
C VAL A 194 -10.47 -15.30 -6.12
N GLN A 195 -9.89 -16.45 -6.45
CA GLN A 195 -8.72 -16.99 -5.79
C GLN A 195 -7.50 -16.69 -6.67
N VAL A 196 -6.48 -16.06 -6.09
CA VAL A 196 -5.20 -15.78 -6.75
C VAL A 196 -4.12 -16.56 -6.01
N LYS A 197 -3.22 -17.18 -6.75
CA LYS A 197 -2.00 -17.79 -6.23
C LYS A 197 -0.82 -17.20 -6.99
N LEU A 198 0.05 -16.52 -6.26
CA LEU A 198 1.38 -16.18 -6.77
C LEU A 198 2.16 -17.49 -6.83
N VAL A 199 2.58 -17.84 -8.03
CA VAL A 199 3.32 -19.07 -8.29
C VAL A 199 4.80 -18.64 -8.19
N SER A 200 5.22 -17.46 -8.69
CA SER A 200 6.60 -16.93 -8.48
C SER A 200 6.81 -15.46 -8.42
N PHE A 201 8.06 -15.15 -8.10
CA PHE A 201 8.63 -13.86 -8.36
C PHE A 201 10.12 -13.90 -8.75
N SER A 202 10.66 -12.75 -9.17
CA SER A 202 12.09 -12.54 -9.34
C SER A 202 12.83 -12.84 -8.03
N LYS A 203 14.00 -13.48 -8.12
CA LYS A 203 14.85 -13.80 -6.96
C LYS A 203 15.70 -12.59 -6.54
N GLY A 204 16.09 -12.54 -5.28
CA GLY A 204 17.07 -11.56 -4.77
C GLY A 204 16.56 -10.12 -4.59
N VAL A 205 15.26 -9.89 -4.75
CA VAL A 205 14.63 -8.56 -4.64
C VAL A 205 13.76 -8.41 -3.38
N ALA A 206 13.72 -9.45 -2.53
CA ALA A 206 12.93 -9.48 -1.31
C ALA A 206 13.56 -8.58 -0.24
N THR A 207 12.81 -7.58 0.17
CA THR A 207 13.20 -6.58 1.17
C THR A 207 11.95 -5.84 1.62
N ASP A 208 11.99 -5.33 2.86
CA ASP A 208 10.94 -4.51 3.43
C ASP A 208 10.45 -3.45 2.43
N GLY A 209 9.14 -3.35 2.27
CA GLY A 209 8.48 -2.35 1.44
C GLY A 209 8.49 -2.66 -0.06
N CYS A 210 9.14 -3.75 -0.47
CA CYS A 210 9.30 -4.15 -1.87
C CYS A 210 9.97 -3.07 -2.73
N ILE A 211 11.06 -2.46 -2.23
CA ILE A 211 11.70 -1.28 -2.87
C ILE A 211 12.35 -1.57 -4.23
N TYR A 212 12.65 -2.83 -4.54
CA TYR A 212 13.24 -3.22 -5.84
C TYR A 212 12.17 -3.66 -6.83
N ALA A 213 11.29 -4.56 -6.38
CA ALA A 213 10.15 -5.06 -7.14
C ALA A 213 9.15 -5.69 -6.17
N GLY A 214 7.88 -5.78 -6.55
CA GLY A 214 6.89 -6.55 -5.79
C GLY A 214 5.57 -6.69 -6.54
N VAL A 215 4.74 -7.64 -6.10
CA VAL A 215 3.34 -7.74 -6.51
C VAL A 215 2.46 -7.29 -5.36
N GLU A 216 1.59 -6.31 -5.60
CA GLU A 216 0.56 -5.91 -4.65
C GLU A 216 -0.78 -6.54 -5.04
N ILE A 217 -1.38 -7.31 -4.13
CA ILE A 217 -2.68 -7.94 -4.31
C ILE A 217 -3.70 -7.24 -3.40
N LYS A 218 -4.69 -6.58 -4.02
CA LYS A 218 -5.76 -5.86 -3.31
C LYS A 218 -7.02 -6.71 -3.20
N THR A 219 -7.19 -7.41 -2.08
CA THR A 219 -8.35 -8.27 -1.84
C THR A 219 -9.33 -7.75 -0.78
N HIS A 220 -9.00 -6.66 -0.07
CA HIS A 220 -9.89 -6.09 0.94
C HIS A 220 -11.16 -5.50 0.31
N PRO A 221 -12.32 -5.58 0.97
CA PRO A 221 -13.52 -4.89 0.53
C PRO A 221 -13.28 -3.37 0.36
N ASP A 222 -12.50 -2.79 1.28
CA ASP A 222 -12.02 -1.42 1.15
C ASP A 222 -10.78 -1.37 0.26
N GLN A 223 -11.00 -1.00 -1.00
CA GLN A 223 -9.95 -0.91 -2.01
C GLN A 223 -9.06 0.33 -1.88
N ARG A 224 -9.33 1.22 -0.90
CA ARG A 224 -8.46 2.36 -0.60
C ARG A 224 -7.15 1.93 0.06
N LEU A 225 -7.21 0.91 0.90
CA LEU A 225 -6.08 0.40 1.67
C LEU A 225 -4.99 -0.18 0.77
N THR A 226 -3.72 -0.11 1.19
CA THR A 226 -2.64 -0.82 0.51
C THR A 226 -2.85 -2.33 0.58
N GLY A 227 -2.59 -3.02 -0.53
CA GLY A 227 -2.74 -4.48 -0.59
C GLY A 227 -1.60 -5.26 0.07
N TYR A 228 -1.74 -6.58 0.05
CA TYR A 228 -0.66 -7.49 0.43
C TYR A 228 0.45 -7.43 -0.61
N ARG A 229 1.68 -7.16 -0.19
CA ARG A 229 2.84 -7.21 -1.08
C ARG A 229 3.60 -8.50 -0.90
N GLN A 230 4.08 -9.05 -2.00
CA GLN A 230 4.81 -10.32 -2.02
C GLN A 230 6.06 -10.23 -2.89
N VAL A 231 7.15 -10.79 -2.36
CA VAL A 231 8.48 -10.91 -2.96
C VAL A 231 9.08 -12.26 -2.55
N TYR A 232 8.75 -13.35 -3.25
CA TYR A 232 9.22 -14.70 -2.90
C TYR A 232 10.38 -15.18 -3.79
N SER A 233 11.24 -16.06 -3.26
CA SER A 233 12.55 -16.45 -3.82
C SER A 233 12.56 -17.69 -4.73
N GLU A 234 11.42 -18.19 -5.20
CA GLU A 234 11.38 -19.34 -6.13
C GLU A 234 10.59 -19.02 -7.41
N GLU A 235 11.12 -19.49 -8.55
CA GLU A 235 10.65 -19.30 -9.95
C GLU A 235 9.26 -19.90 -10.21
N GLN A 236 8.47 -19.35 -11.18
CA GLN A 236 7.05 -19.72 -11.57
C GLN A 236 6.27 -18.47 -12.20
N LYS A 237 4.92 -18.40 -12.15
CA LYS A 237 4.02 -17.46 -12.89
C LYS A 237 2.86 -16.94 -11.97
N CYS A 238 1.79 -16.30 -12.44
CA CYS A 238 0.57 -16.03 -11.63
C CYS A 238 -0.58 -16.94 -12.07
N VAL A 239 -1.33 -17.56 -11.15
CA VAL A 239 -2.57 -18.29 -11.49
C VAL A 239 -3.77 -17.77 -10.72
N PHE A 240 -4.93 -17.74 -11.37
CA PHE A 240 -6.20 -17.32 -10.75
C PHE A 240 -7.34 -18.25 -11.16
N LYS A 241 -8.33 -18.41 -10.28
CA LYS A 241 -9.60 -19.07 -10.58
C LYS A 241 -10.73 -18.42 -9.79
N ARG A 242 -11.95 -18.80 -10.09
CA ARG A 242 -13.17 -18.41 -9.41
C ARG A 242 -13.66 -19.55 -8.52
N LEU A 243 -14.18 -19.19 -7.35
CA LEU A 243 -14.95 -20.06 -6.44
C LEU A 243 -16.43 -19.70 -6.54
#